data_AF-C7RFQ9-F1
#
_entry.id   AF-C7RFQ9-F1
#
_cell.length_a   1.000
_cell.length_b   1.000
_cell.length_c   1.000
_cell.angle_alpha   90.00
_cell.angle_beta   90.00
_cell.angle_gamma   90.00
#
_symmetry.space_group_name_H-M   'P 1'
#
loop_
_entity.id
_entity.type
_entity.pdbx_description
1 polymer ?
#
loop_
_entity_poly.entity_id
_entity_poly.type
_entity_poly.pdbx_seq_one_letter_code
_entity_poly.pdbx_strand_id
1 'polypeptide(L)'
;MYKEGFGNIPNKDKIIDYLEKGFKDKSDRWIIKSWLCGKTAEKMAKDLGLDPDIALASASLAQIGKSSSGENNFLEGFKILRADSYFFPAKVAISQSFPLKDLELYKDIYDLDPKEEEFIRNFLYRYDYTDYDYLVQYLYMIFDENFVGLEKGMELFLDESYPALFRERFYELEEYFLPKLDGDIEAYLIRAKKSKFPYKLFRD
;
A
#
# COMPACT_ATOMS: atom_id res chain seq x y z
N MET A 1 15.21 11.47 -0.52
CA MET A 1 15.23 12.59 0.43
C MET A 1 15.27 12.06 1.85
N TYR A 2 15.92 12.74 2.78
CA TYR A 2 15.92 12.32 4.18
C TYR A 2 14.74 12.95 4.93
N LYS A 3 14.05 12.17 5.76
CA LYS A 3 13.00 12.62 6.68
C LYS A 3 13.36 12.14 8.08
N GLU A 4 13.41 13.07 9.03
CA GLU A 4 13.76 12.75 10.42
C GLU A 4 12.80 11.70 11.00
N GLY A 5 13.34 10.68 11.68
CA GLY A 5 12.56 9.56 12.21
C GLY A 5 12.17 8.48 11.18
N PHE A 6 12.22 8.77 9.88
CA PHE A 6 11.81 7.84 8.81
C PHE A 6 12.95 7.43 7.87
N GLY A 7 14.07 8.17 7.88
CA GLY A 7 15.25 7.88 7.07
C GLY A 7 15.09 8.33 5.62
N ASN A 8 15.64 7.56 4.69
CA ASN A 8 15.54 7.88 3.27
C ASN A 8 14.16 7.52 2.72
N ILE A 9 13.55 8.47 2.04
CA ILE A 9 12.26 8.38 1.35
C ILE A 9 12.50 8.65 -0.14
N PRO A 10 11.98 7.83 -1.06
CA PRO A 10 12.11 8.11 -2.49
C PRO A 10 11.31 9.36 -2.83
N ASN A 11 11.89 10.25 -3.64
CA ASN A 11 11.15 11.38 -4.17
C ASN A 11 10.21 10.92 -5.29
N LYS A 12 9.33 11.82 -5.74
CA LYS A 12 8.35 11.53 -6.79
C LYS A 12 8.97 10.96 -8.08
N ASP A 13 10.11 11.48 -8.52
CA ASP A 13 10.77 11.00 -9.73
C ASP A 13 11.27 9.56 -9.58
N LYS A 14 11.84 9.21 -8.41
CA LYS A 14 12.27 7.86 -8.11
C LYS A 14 11.10 6.88 -7.96
N ILE A 15 9.97 7.33 -7.40
CA ILE A 15 8.73 6.55 -7.33
C ILE A 15 8.25 6.22 -8.75
N ILE A 16 8.21 7.23 -9.63
CA ILE A 16 7.83 7.05 -11.03
C ILE A 16 8.79 6.07 -11.73
N ASP A 17 10.10 6.20 -11.54
CA ASP A 17 11.11 5.29 -12.09
C ASP A 17 10.87 3.82 -11.66
N TYR A 18 10.55 3.57 -10.38
CA TYR A 18 10.18 2.22 -9.93
C TYR A 18 8.94 1.68 -10.63
N LEU A 19 7.87 2.49 -10.69
CA LEU A 19 6.61 2.08 -11.30
C LEU A 19 6.76 1.87 -12.82
N GLU A 20 7.56 2.68 -13.51
CA GLU A 20 7.87 2.52 -14.93
C GLU A 20 8.69 1.26 -15.21
N LYS A 21 9.69 0.96 -14.38
CA LYS A 21 10.49 -0.26 -14.51
C LYS A 21 9.69 -1.52 -14.19
N GLY A 22 8.73 -1.42 -13.28
CA GLY A 22 7.80 -2.50 -12.96
C GLY A 22 6.77 -2.75 -14.05
N PHE A 23 6.49 -1.76 -14.91
CA PHE A 23 5.55 -1.87 -16.01
C PHE A 23 6.15 -2.66 -17.17
N LYS A 24 5.65 -3.89 -17.40
CA LYS A 24 6.06 -4.74 -18.52
C LYS A 24 5.00 -4.71 -19.62
N ASP A 25 3.72 -4.78 -19.28
CA ASP A 25 2.61 -4.69 -20.25
C ASP A 25 1.28 -4.20 -19.65
N LYS A 26 0.26 -4.02 -20.51
CA LYS A 26 -1.07 -3.46 -20.13
C LYS A 26 -1.81 -4.26 -19.05
N SER A 27 -1.42 -5.49 -18.73
CA SER A 27 -2.03 -6.29 -17.65
C SER A 27 -1.54 -5.92 -16.24
N ASP A 28 -0.51 -5.08 -16.12
CA ASP A 28 0.07 -4.61 -14.84
C ASP A 28 -0.79 -3.54 -14.13
N ARG A 29 -2.08 -3.86 -13.94
CA ARG A 29 -3.11 -2.99 -13.31
C ARG A 29 -2.75 -2.57 -11.89
N TRP A 30 -1.86 -3.31 -11.22
CA TRP A 30 -1.34 -2.97 -9.89
C TRP A 30 -0.60 -1.62 -9.86
N ILE A 31 -0.02 -1.17 -10.98
CA ILE A 31 0.65 0.13 -11.07
C ILE A 31 -0.36 1.28 -11.02
N ILE A 32 -1.53 1.10 -11.64
CA ILE A 32 -2.63 2.06 -11.59
C ILE A 32 -3.09 2.23 -10.14
N LYS A 33 -3.42 1.13 -9.47
CA LYS A 33 -3.82 1.12 -8.06
C LYS A 33 -2.78 1.79 -7.18
N SER A 34 -1.50 1.41 -7.33
CA SER A 34 -0.41 1.96 -6.51
C SER A 34 -0.27 3.47 -6.70
N TRP A 35 -0.39 3.97 -7.93
CA TRP A 35 -0.35 5.41 -8.16
C TRP A 35 -1.56 6.16 -7.60
N LEU A 36 -2.77 5.60 -7.76
CA LEU A 36 -4.00 6.19 -7.22
C LEU A 36 -3.97 6.23 -5.68
N CYS A 37 -3.57 5.15 -5.03
CA CYS A 37 -3.35 5.10 -3.58
C CYS A 37 -2.31 6.15 -3.17
N GLY A 38 -1.15 6.19 -3.83
CA GLY A 38 -0.08 7.16 -3.56
C GLY A 38 -0.53 8.60 -3.57
N LYS A 39 -1.21 9.01 -4.65
CA LYS A 39 -1.64 10.40 -4.81
C LYS A 39 -2.82 10.76 -3.92
N THR A 40 -3.68 9.80 -3.60
CA THR A 40 -4.76 10.01 -2.63
C THR A 40 -4.17 10.17 -1.22
N ALA A 41 -3.21 9.32 -0.84
CA ALA A 41 -2.49 9.43 0.43
C ALA A 41 -1.76 10.77 0.57
N GLU A 42 -1.04 11.22 -0.47
CA GLU A 42 -0.36 12.52 -0.49
C GLU A 42 -1.32 13.69 -0.21
N LYS A 43 -2.53 13.65 -0.79
CA LYS A 43 -3.54 14.69 -0.56
C LYS A 43 -4.16 14.62 0.83
N MET A 44 -4.48 13.42 1.31
CA MET A 44 -5.05 13.21 2.65
C MET A 44 -4.06 13.58 3.75
N ALA A 45 -2.76 13.43 3.49
CA ALA A 45 -1.70 13.61 4.48
C ALA A 45 -1.80 14.93 5.26
N LYS A 46 -2.17 16.04 4.59
CA LYS A 46 -2.30 17.35 5.24
C LYS A 46 -3.30 17.32 6.40
N ASP A 47 -4.50 16.78 6.17
CA ASP A 47 -5.58 16.82 7.16
C ASP A 47 -5.39 15.73 8.22
N LEU A 48 -4.65 14.67 7.87
CA LEU A 48 -4.21 13.63 8.79
C LEU A 48 -2.98 14.00 9.62
N GLY A 49 -2.39 15.18 9.42
CA GLY A 49 -1.16 15.60 10.13
C GLY A 49 0.08 14.78 9.74
N LEU A 50 0.08 14.17 8.56
CA LEU A 50 1.17 13.35 8.03
C LEU A 50 2.04 14.16 7.04
N ASP A 51 3.31 13.76 6.92
CA ASP A 51 4.17 14.23 5.83
C ASP A 51 3.68 13.68 4.47
N PRO A 52 3.35 14.54 3.49
CA PRO A 52 2.77 14.13 2.21
C PRO A 52 3.73 13.32 1.34
N ASP A 53 5.04 13.52 1.46
CA ASP A 53 6.01 12.79 0.67
C ASP A 53 6.20 11.36 1.19
N ILE A 54 6.15 11.18 2.51
CA ILE A 54 6.16 9.86 3.14
C ILE A 54 4.90 9.09 2.77
N ALA A 55 3.74 9.76 2.83
CA ALA A 55 2.45 9.16 2.43
C ALA A 55 2.47 8.74 0.96
N LEU A 56 2.92 9.63 0.06
CA LEU A 56 3.08 9.32 -1.36
C LEU A 56 3.98 8.11 -1.59
N ALA A 57 5.19 8.12 -1.02
CA ALA A 57 6.17 7.06 -1.22
C ALA A 57 5.68 5.71 -0.70
N SER A 58 5.12 5.70 0.51
CA SER A 58 4.72 4.46 1.17
C SER A 58 3.52 3.83 0.46
N ALA A 59 2.52 4.63 0.09
CA ALA A 59 1.36 4.14 -0.64
C ALA A 59 1.67 3.79 -2.11
N SER A 60 2.53 4.54 -2.80
CA SER A 60 2.88 4.21 -4.19
C SER A 60 3.74 2.96 -4.36
N LEU A 61 4.49 2.58 -3.34
CA LEU A 61 5.46 1.48 -3.44
C LEU A 61 5.08 0.26 -2.59
N ALA A 62 3.93 0.28 -1.91
CA ALA A 62 3.52 -0.81 -1.02
C ALA A 62 3.40 -2.17 -1.73
N GLN A 63 3.05 -2.19 -3.02
CA GLN A 63 2.98 -3.41 -3.84
C GLN A 63 4.08 -3.51 -4.90
N ILE A 64 5.19 -2.79 -4.76
CA ILE A 64 6.27 -2.80 -5.77
C ILE A 64 6.85 -4.19 -6.03
N GLY A 65 6.74 -5.12 -5.09
CA GLY A 65 7.20 -6.50 -5.28
C GLY A 65 6.49 -7.27 -6.40
N LYS A 66 5.29 -6.81 -6.84
CA LYS A 66 4.62 -7.32 -8.06
C LYS A 66 5.41 -7.12 -9.35
N SER A 67 6.47 -6.29 -9.33
CA SER A 67 7.41 -6.18 -10.45
C SER A 67 8.41 -7.35 -10.54
N SER A 68 8.55 -8.12 -9.45
CA SER A 68 9.37 -9.33 -9.33
C SER A 68 8.57 -10.57 -9.72
N SER A 69 9.26 -11.70 -9.92
CA SER A 69 8.66 -13.00 -10.19
C SER A 69 8.52 -13.88 -8.94
N GLY A 70 8.82 -13.34 -7.75
CA GLY A 70 8.68 -14.07 -6.49
C GLY A 70 7.22 -14.25 -6.10
N GLU A 71 6.93 -15.33 -5.37
CA GLU A 71 5.57 -15.69 -4.94
C GLU A 71 5.04 -14.70 -3.89
N ASN A 72 5.85 -14.41 -2.87
CA ASN A 72 5.51 -13.50 -1.79
C ASN A 72 5.89 -12.04 -2.11
N ASN A 73 5.02 -11.37 -2.86
CA ASN A 73 5.22 -9.99 -3.35
C ASN A 73 5.60 -8.98 -2.24
N PHE A 74 5.10 -9.12 -1.02
CA PHE A 74 5.45 -8.20 0.07
C PHE A 74 6.93 -8.32 0.50
N LEU A 75 7.49 -9.54 0.48
CA LEU A 75 8.92 -9.76 0.75
C LEU A 75 9.79 -9.24 -0.39
N GLU A 76 9.35 -9.41 -1.63
CA GLU A 76 10.03 -8.85 -2.79
C GLU A 76 10.04 -7.32 -2.74
N GLY A 77 8.90 -6.70 -2.38
CA GLY A 77 8.80 -5.26 -2.19
C GLY A 77 9.75 -4.75 -1.09
N PHE A 78 9.80 -5.45 0.04
CA PHE A 78 10.75 -5.16 1.11
C PHE A 78 12.21 -5.22 0.64
N LYS A 79 12.60 -6.27 -0.10
CA LYS A 79 13.96 -6.44 -0.64
C LYS A 79 14.32 -5.31 -1.61
N ILE A 80 13.45 -5.00 -2.56
CA ILE A 80 13.66 -3.92 -3.56
C ILE A 80 13.89 -2.57 -2.86
N LEU A 81 13.02 -2.21 -1.92
CA LEU A 81 13.09 -0.91 -1.25
C LEU A 81 14.27 -0.84 -0.27
N ARG A 82 14.62 -1.95 0.39
CA ARG A 82 15.82 -2.00 1.24
C ARG A 82 17.11 -1.87 0.47
N ALA A 83 17.20 -2.38 -0.76
CA ALA A 83 18.40 -2.29 -1.58
C ALA A 83 18.81 -0.82 -1.82
N ASP A 84 17.82 0.07 -1.99
CA ASP A 84 18.03 1.51 -2.15
C ASP A 84 17.91 2.28 -0.82
N SER A 85 17.97 1.58 0.33
CA SER A 85 17.90 2.12 1.69
C SER A 85 16.61 2.88 2.06
N TYR A 86 15.50 2.59 1.37
CA TYR A 86 14.17 3.13 1.69
C TYR A 86 13.48 2.30 2.79
N PHE A 87 14.08 2.30 3.98
CA PHE A 87 13.70 1.38 5.06
C PHE A 87 12.26 1.55 5.54
N PHE A 88 11.75 2.77 5.65
CA PHE A 88 10.36 2.97 6.10
C PHE A 88 9.35 2.48 5.06
N PRO A 89 9.38 2.91 3.79
CA PRO A 89 8.55 2.31 2.73
C PRO A 89 8.70 0.78 2.62
N ALA A 90 9.89 0.22 2.84
CA ALA A 90 10.09 -1.22 2.82
C ALA A 90 9.26 -1.93 3.90
N LYS A 91 9.20 -1.39 5.12
CA LYS A 91 8.35 -1.95 6.20
C LYS A 91 6.87 -1.83 5.85
N VAL A 92 6.46 -0.70 5.25
CA VAL A 92 5.07 -0.49 4.83
C VAL A 92 4.66 -1.48 3.73
N ALA A 93 5.57 -1.85 2.83
CA ALA A 93 5.31 -2.89 1.84
C ALA A 93 4.99 -4.27 2.46
N ILE A 94 5.53 -4.56 3.65
CA ILE A 94 5.11 -5.73 4.43
C ILE A 94 3.76 -5.46 5.10
N SER A 95 3.67 -4.43 5.94
CA SER A 95 2.47 -4.18 6.75
C SER A 95 1.20 -3.98 5.93
N GLN A 96 1.29 -3.52 4.67
CA GLN A 96 0.16 -3.45 3.74
C GLN A 96 -0.56 -4.79 3.60
N SER A 97 0.18 -5.90 3.52
CA SER A 97 -0.36 -7.25 3.38
C SER A 97 -0.85 -7.86 4.69
N PHE A 98 -0.46 -7.29 5.83
CA PHE A 98 -0.77 -7.81 7.17
C PHE A 98 -1.54 -6.78 8.01
N PRO A 99 -2.79 -6.40 7.67
CA PRO A 99 -3.59 -5.45 8.47
C PRO A 99 -3.82 -5.91 9.92
N LEU A 100 -3.66 -7.21 10.18
CA LEU A 100 -3.76 -7.85 11.49
C LEU A 100 -2.42 -8.49 11.83
N LYS A 101 -1.94 -8.28 13.06
CA LYS A 101 -0.63 -8.77 13.51
C LYS A 101 -0.69 -10.19 14.09
N ASP A 102 -1.40 -11.08 13.41
CA ASP A 102 -1.47 -12.48 13.77
C ASP A 102 -1.21 -13.33 12.52
N LEU A 103 0.00 -13.90 12.45
CA LEU A 103 0.45 -14.68 11.30
C LEU A 103 -0.41 -15.94 11.07
N GLU A 104 -1.05 -16.47 12.13
CA GLU A 104 -1.88 -17.67 12.01
C GLU A 104 -3.12 -17.42 11.13
N LEU A 105 -3.56 -16.17 11.00
CA LEU A 105 -4.66 -15.76 10.13
C LEU A 105 -4.30 -15.82 8.63
N TYR A 106 -3.01 -15.97 8.30
CA TYR A 106 -2.50 -15.89 6.93
C TYR A 106 -1.95 -17.21 6.39
N LYS A 107 -1.92 -18.27 7.20
CA LYS A 107 -1.35 -19.58 6.82
C LYS A 107 -2.02 -20.21 5.59
N ASP A 108 -3.30 -19.91 5.37
CA ASP A 108 -4.09 -20.40 4.24
C ASP A 108 -4.13 -19.37 3.08
N ILE A 109 -3.47 -18.21 3.26
CA ILE A 109 -3.44 -17.08 2.33
C ILE A 109 -2.07 -16.95 1.65
N TYR A 110 -1.00 -17.15 2.41
CA TYR A 110 0.38 -17.08 1.93
C TYR A 110 1.09 -18.41 2.16
N ASP A 111 1.71 -18.92 1.10
CA ASP A 111 2.63 -20.05 1.20
C ASP A 111 4.01 -19.51 1.63
N LEU A 112 4.36 -19.69 2.90
CA LEU A 112 5.60 -19.19 3.49
C LEU A 112 6.51 -20.35 3.86
N ASP A 113 7.76 -20.28 3.44
CA ASP A 113 8.77 -21.21 3.95
C ASP A 113 9.09 -20.91 5.43
N PRO A 114 9.72 -21.84 6.18
CA PRO A 114 9.98 -21.64 7.61
C PRO A 114 10.81 -20.38 7.96
N LYS A 115 11.71 -19.93 7.06
CA LYS A 115 12.50 -18.72 7.26
C LYS A 115 11.67 -17.48 7.00
N GLU A 116 10.82 -17.51 5.97
CA GLU A 116 9.88 -16.43 5.69
C GLU A 116 8.87 -16.27 6.82
N GLU A 117 8.34 -17.38 7.33
CA GLU A 117 7.44 -17.42 8.48
C GLU A 117 8.12 -16.82 9.73
N GLU A 118 9.33 -17.27 10.08
CA GLU A 118 10.09 -16.71 11.20
C GLU A 118 10.35 -15.21 11.03
N PHE A 119 10.71 -14.78 9.82
CA PHE A 119 10.94 -13.37 9.51
C PHE A 119 9.68 -12.53 9.72
N ILE A 120 8.54 -12.96 9.17
CA ILE A 120 7.27 -12.22 9.28
C ILE A 120 6.77 -12.24 10.72
N ARG A 121 6.84 -13.37 11.42
CA ARG A 121 6.48 -13.46 12.84
C ARG A 121 7.28 -12.47 13.69
N ASN A 122 8.59 -12.40 13.48
CA ASN A 122 9.45 -11.43 14.15
C ASN A 122 9.15 -9.98 13.74
N PHE A 123 8.83 -9.73 12.48
CA PHE A 123 8.45 -8.41 11.99
C PHE A 123 7.17 -7.93 12.66
N LEU A 124 6.09 -8.72 12.62
CA LEU A 124 4.78 -8.37 13.19
C LEU A 124 4.87 -8.14 14.71
N TYR A 125 5.71 -8.92 15.40
CA TYR A 125 5.95 -8.76 16.83
C TYR A 125 6.66 -7.44 17.19
N ARG A 126 7.63 -7.01 16.38
CA ARG A 126 8.51 -5.86 16.71
C ARG A 126 8.10 -4.53 16.10
N TYR A 127 7.38 -4.56 14.99
CA TYR A 127 7.11 -3.35 14.22
C TYR A 127 5.75 -2.77 14.57
N ASP A 128 5.72 -1.65 15.29
CA ASP A 128 4.51 -0.89 15.55
C ASP A 128 4.00 -0.21 14.27
N TYR A 129 2.73 -0.43 13.95
CA TYR A 129 2.11 0.19 12.80
C TYR A 129 1.84 1.65 13.10
N THR A 130 2.12 2.49 12.13
CA THR A 130 1.91 3.93 12.17
C THR A 130 0.65 4.30 11.40
N ASP A 131 0.25 5.56 11.48
CA ASP A 131 -0.82 6.10 10.65
C ASP A 131 -0.56 5.94 9.14
N TYR A 132 0.71 5.86 8.71
CA TYR A 132 1.04 5.55 7.32
C TYR A 132 0.68 4.12 6.95
N ASP A 133 0.98 3.15 7.81
CA ASP A 133 0.67 1.74 7.57
C ASP A 133 -0.85 1.54 7.47
N TYR A 134 -1.59 2.11 8.43
CA TYR A 134 -3.04 2.08 8.47
C TYR A 134 -3.67 2.76 7.25
N LEU A 135 -3.13 3.93 6.84
CA LEU A 135 -3.63 4.65 5.67
C LEU A 135 -3.41 3.84 4.40
N VAL A 136 -2.24 3.23 4.25
CA VAL A 136 -1.94 2.36 3.11
C VAL A 136 -2.86 1.15 3.09
N GLN A 137 -3.07 0.47 4.22
CA GLN A 137 -3.99 -0.66 4.33
C GLN A 137 -5.41 -0.26 3.89
N TYR A 138 -5.93 0.84 4.41
CA TYR A 138 -7.26 1.36 4.06
C TYR A 138 -7.37 1.68 2.57
N LEU A 139 -6.45 2.48 2.03
CA LEU A 139 -6.46 2.87 0.62
C LEU A 139 -6.37 1.67 -0.31
N TYR A 140 -5.53 0.67 0.02
CA TYR A 140 -5.45 -0.55 -0.78
C TYR A 140 -6.69 -1.43 -0.69
N MET A 141 -7.58 -1.25 0.29
CA MET A 141 -8.87 -1.91 0.31
C MET A 141 -9.89 -1.20 -0.58
N ILE A 142 -9.94 0.13 -0.56
CA ILE A 142 -10.99 0.92 -1.26
C ILE A 142 -10.67 1.29 -2.72
N PHE A 143 -9.49 0.91 -3.22
CA PHE A 143 -9.07 1.10 -4.61
C PHE A 143 -8.87 -0.22 -5.33
N ASP A 144 -9.27 -0.26 -6.60
CA ASP A 144 -8.74 -1.15 -7.62
C ASP A 144 -8.04 -0.30 -8.70
N GLU A 145 -8.41 -0.41 -9.98
CA GLU A 145 -8.01 0.55 -11.01
C GLU A 145 -8.71 1.91 -10.87
N ASN A 146 -9.75 1.96 -10.05
CA ASN A 146 -10.52 3.14 -9.71
C ASN A 146 -10.91 3.07 -8.22
N PHE A 147 -11.44 4.17 -7.68
CA PHE A 147 -12.08 4.13 -6.37
C PHE A 147 -13.34 3.25 -6.44
N VAL A 148 -13.43 2.26 -5.54
CA VAL A 148 -14.57 1.32 -5.47
C VAL A 148 -15.36 1.43 -4.17
N GLY A 149 -14.79 2.08 -3.14
CA GLY A 149 -15.38 2.17 -1.80
C GLY A 149 -15.13 0.91 -0.97
N LEU A 150 -15.38 0.97 0.34
CA LEU A 150 -15.01 -0.07 1.29
C LEU A 150 -15.75 -1.39 1.07
N GLU A 151 -17.07 -1.37 0.98
CA GLU A 151 -17.88 -2.58 0.79
C GLU A 151 -17.44 -3.35 -0.46
N LYS A 152 -17.33 -2.65 -1.59
CA LYS A 152 -16.93 -3.29 -2.84
C LYS A 152 -15.47 -3.75 -2.81
N GLY A 153 -14.60 -2.98 -2.17
CA GLY A 153 -13.21 -3.36 -1.93
C GLY A 153 -13.10 -4.69 -1.20
N MET A 154 -13.82 -4.84 -0.09
CA MET A 154 -13.82 -6.08 0.69
C MET A 154 -14.38 -7.26 -0.10
N GLU A 155 -15.43 -7.07 -0.91
CA GLU A 155 -15.92 -8.12 -1.84
C GLU A 155 -14.88 -8.55 -2.87
N LEU A 156 -14.01 -7.64 -3.34
CA LEU A 156 -13.02 -7.92 -4.37
C LEU A 156 -11.75 -8.56 -3.82
N PHE A 157 -11.35 -8.21 -2.59
CA PHE A 157 -10.03 -8.56 -2.05
C PHE A 157 -10.06 -9.54 -0.86
N LEU A 158 -11.21 -9.76 -0.23
CA LEU A 158 -11.37 -10.72 0.86
C LEU A 158 -12.25 -11.88 0.38
N ASP A 159 -11.61 -12.94 -0.11
CA ASP A 159 -12.29 -14.19 -0.45
C ASP A 159 -12.60 -15.04 0.81
N GLU A 160 -13.09 -16.26 0.61
CA GLU A 160 -13.48 -17.17 1.69
C GLU A 160 -12.33 -17.62 2.61
N SER A 161 -11.07 -17.44 2.20
CA SER A 161 -9.91 -17.73 3.05
C SER A 161 -9.71 -16.71 4.17
N TYR A 162 -10.31 -15.52 4.04
CA TYR A 162 -10.16 -14.44 5.03
C TYR A 162 -11.22 -14.54 6.15
N PRO A 163 -10.80 -14.61 7.43
CA PRO A 163 -11.70 -14.54 8.57
C PRO A 163 -12.53 -13.24 8.60
N ALA A 164 -13.73 -13.31 9.17
CA ALA A 164 -14.64 -12.16 9.31
C ALA A 164 -14.00 -10.93 9.96
N LEU A 165 -13.03 -11.15 10.86
CA LEU A 165 -12.32 -10.08 11.57
C LEU A 165 -11.51 -9.16 10.64
N PHE A 166 -11.16 -9.59 9.42
CA PHE A 166 -10.57 -8.69 8.42
C PHE A 166 -11.55 -7.59 8.01
N ARG A 167 -12.84 -7.91 7.86
CA ARG A 167 -13.85 -6.90 7.52
C ARG A 167 -13.99 -5.88 8.64
N GLU A 168 -14.10 -6.35 9.89
CA GLU A 168 -14.12 -5.50 11.08
C GLU A 168 -12.91 -4.56 11.10
N ARG A 169 -11.72 -5.09 10.81
CA ARG A 169 -10.49 -4.32 10.74
C ARG A 169 -10.54 -3.17 9.73
N PHE A 170 -11.13 -3.38 8.55
CA PHE A 170 -11.21 -2.31 7.56
C PHE A 170 -12.31 -1.28 7.85
N TYR A 171 -13.40 -1.67 8.53
CA TYR A 171 -14.34 -0.71 9.10
C TYR A 171 -13.67 0.19 10.14
N GLU A 172 -12.89 -0.39 11.06
CA GLU A 172 -12.12 0.38 12.05
C GLU A 172 -11.19 1.40 11.38
N LEU A 173 -10.52 1.00 10.29
CA LEU A 173 -9.64 1.89 9.55
C LEU A 173 -10.41 3.04 8.87
N GLU A 174 -11.58 2.76 8.31
CA GLU A 174 -12.44 3.79 7.72
C GLU A 174 -12.93 4.79 8.78
N GLU A 175 -13.45 4.29 9.90
CA GLU A 175 -13.87 5.09 11.06
C GLU A 175 -12.70 5.88 11.67
N TYR A 176 -11.48 5.35 11.59
CA TYR A 176 -10.28 6.02 12.07
C TYR A 176 -9.87 7.22 11.19
N PHE A 177 -10.06 7.14 9.87
CA PHE A 177 -9.57 8.16 8.93
C PHE A 177 -10.62 9.17 8.51
N LEU A 178 -11.83 8.74 8.14
CA LEU A 178 -12.81 9.63 7.54
C LEU A 178 -13.18 10.84 8.43
N PRO A 179 -13.35 10.70 9.76
CA PRO A 179 -13.65 11.84 10.62
C PRO A 179 -12.54 12.88 10.74
N LYS A 180 -11.31 12.56 10.31
CA LYS A 180 -10.15 13.47 10.35
C LYS A 180 -9.99 14.29 9.06
N LEU A 181 -10.76 13.99 8.03
CA LEU A 181 -10.69 14.69 6.74
C LEU A 181 -11.56 15.95 6.75
N ASP A 182 -11.14 16.95 5.98
CA ASP A 182 -11.91 18.17 5.71
C ASP A 182 -12.89 17.93 4.54
N GLY A 183 -13.84 17.01 4.77
CA GLY A 183 -14.87 16.60 3.82
C GLY A 183 -14.78 15.14 3.38
N ASP A 184 -15.57 14.79 2.37
CA ASP A 184 -15.66 13.40 1.88
C ASP A 184 -14.38 12.97 1.16
N ILE A 185 -14.09 11.65 1.20
CA ILE A 185 -12.89 11.07 0.59
C ILE A 185 -12.79 11.37 -0.91
N GLU A 186 -13.94 11.55 -1.58
CA GLU A 186 -14.07 11.93 -2.98
C GLU A 186 -13.30 13.20 -3.35
N ALA A 187 -13.14 14.15 -2.41
CA ALA A 187 -12.38 15.37 -2.61
C ALA A 187 -10.86 15.10 -2.79
N TYR A 188 -10.38 14.00 -2.21
CA TYR A 188 -8.97 13.61 -2.23
C TYR A 188 -8.63 12.72 -3.42
N LEU A 189 -9.62 12.07 -4.04
CA LEU A 189 -9.38 11.17 -5.17
C LEU A 189 -8.69 11.91 -6.34
N ILE A 190 -7.83 11.18 -7.05
CA ILE A 190 -7.30 11.64 -8.34
C ILE A 190 -8.18 11.09 -9.45
N ARG A 191 -8.76 11.99 -10.26
CA ARG A 191 -9.40 11.57 -11.51
C ARG A 191 -8.30 11.13 -12.49
N ALA A 192 -8.25 9.84 -12.80
CA ALA A 192 -7.26 9.20 -13.69
C ALA A 192 -6.96 10.02 -14.96
N LYS A 193 -8.00 10.58 -15.60
CA LYS A 193 -7.93 11.42 -16.81
C LYS A 193 -7.04 12.67 -16.71
N LYS A 194 -6.63 13.11 -15.51
CA LYS A 194 -5.78 14.32 -15.30
C LYS A 194 -4.36 14.00 -14.83
N SER A 195 -4.01 12.74 -14.59
CA SER A 195 -2.66 12.39 -14.12
C SER A 195 -1.69 12.25 -15.30
N LYS A 196 -0.57 12.97 -15.26
CA LYS A 196 0.50 12.91 -16.29
C LYS A 196 1.27 11.58 -16.29
N PHE A 197 1.06 10.74 -15.28
CA PHE A 197 1.64 9.43 -15.09
C PHE A 197 0.57 8.51 -14.48
N PRO A 198 0.42 7.24 -14.91
CA PRO A 198 1.12 6.59 -16.01
C PRO A 198 0.34 6.76 -17.33
N TYR A 199 0.79 7.68 -18.19
CA TYR A 199 0.06 8.09 -19.42
C TYR A 199 -0.15 6.95 -20.44
N LYS A 200 0.65 5.88 -20.34
CA LYS A 200 0.55 4.67 -21.18
C LYS A 200 -0.49 3.65 -20.67
N LEU A 201 -0.94 3.78 -19.41
CA LEU A 201 -1.80 2.82 -18.73
C LEU A 201 -3.29 3.18 -18.76
N PHE A 202 -3.63 4.46 -18.93
CA PHE A 202 -5.03 4.94 -19.00
C PHE A 202 -5.53 5.19 -20.43
N ARG A 203 -4.83 4.69 -21.44
CA ARG A 203 -5.26 4.72 -22.83
C ARG A 203 -5.66 3.32 -23.26
N ASP A 204 -6.96 3.15 -23.51
CA ASP A 204 -7.50 2.03 -24.28
C ASP A 204 -6.83 1.99 -25.67
#